data_AF-A0A2P6RUZ0-F1
#
_entry.id   AF-A0A2P6RUZ0-F1
#
_cell.length_a   1.000
_cell.length_b   1.000
_cell.length_c   1.000
_cell.angle_alpha   90.00
_cell.angle_beta   90.00
_cell.angle_gamma   90.00
#
_symmetry.space_group_name_H-M   'P 1'
#
loop_
_entity.id
_entity.type
_entity.pdbx_description
1 polymer ?
#
loop_
_entity_poly.entity_id
_entity_poly.type
_entity_poly.pdbx_seq_one_letter_code
_entity_poly.pdbx_strand_id
1 'polypeptide(L)'
;MRELGICRNGSFYCNSNGFWTDVYFGNTMIEVYVKCGNLSYARKLFDEILNRDLVSWASMISGYVYEGNVTSGFCLLNEMRMGLDPNSVTMLVMLQGCCGFETSIYGRQVDGYVIKNG
;
A
#
# COMPACT_ATOMS: atom_id res chain seq x y z
N MET A 1 21.04 -9.83 33.40
CA MET A 1 22.04 -9.51 32.37
C MET A 1 21.44 -9.77 30.99
N ARG A 2 20.66 -8.82 30.47
CA ARG A 2 20.42 -8.60 29.04
C ARG A 2 20.14 -7.11 28.89
N GLU A 3 21.03 -6.45 28.16
CA GLU A 3 21.08 -5.01 28.03
C GLU A 3 19.86 -4.52 27.25
N LEU A 4 19.11 -3.60 27.88
CA LEU A 4 18.09 -2.80 27.24
C LEU A 4 18.80 -1.80 26.34
N GLY A 5 18.94 -2.14 25.05
CA GLY A 5 19.41 -1.22 24.01
C GLY A 5 18.40 -0.09 23.81
N ILE A 6 18.64 1.03 24.49
CA ILE A 6 17.87 2.27 24.35
C ILE A 6 18.39 2.99 23.09
N CYS A 7 17.78 2.76 21.93
CA CYS A 7 18.04 3.58 20.75
C CYS A 7 17.03 4.72 20.69
N ARG A 8 17.50 5.91 21.10
CA ARG A 8 16.81 7.19 20.90
C ARG A 8 16.70 7.50 19.40
N ASN A 9 15.48 7.88 19.00
CA ASN A 9 15.08 8.50 17.72
C ASN A 9 15.00 7.59 16.47
N GLY A 10 13.77 7.22 16.10
CA GLY A 10 13.39 6.85 14.72
C GLY A 10 13.25 5.35 14.44
N SER A 11 12.05 4.81 14.63
CA SER A 11 11.40 3.74 13.83
C SER A 11 12.18 2.49 13.39
N PHE A 12 12.93 1.83 14.26
CA PHE A 12 13.49 0.51 13.96
C PHE A 12 13.14 -0.53 15.04
N TYR A 13 12.16 -1.38 14.74
CA TYR A 13 11.80 -2.53 15.56
C TYR A 13 12.55 -3.78 15.04
N CYS A 14 13.57 -4.22 15.78
CA CYS A 14 14.21 -5.52 15.54
C CYS A 14 13.41 -6.63 16.22
N ASN A 15 12.88 -7.59 15.47
CA ASN A 15 12.42 -8.87 16.01
C ASN A 15 13.54 -9.92 15.91
N SER A 16 13.47 -10.95 16.74
CA SER A 16 14.47 -12.02 16.96
C SER A 16 14.87 -12.83 15.70
N ASN A 17 14.23 -12.58 14.55
CA ASN A 17 14.46 -13.30 13.29
C ASN A 17 15.28 -12.52 12.24
N GLY A 18 15.82 -11.34 12.58
CA GLY A 18 16.82 -10.64 11.75
C GLY A 18 16.31 -10.05 10.42
N PHE A 19 15.02 -10.17 10.12
CA PHE A 19 14.40 -9.43 9.03
C PHE A 19 13.84 -8.13 9.58
N TRP A 20 14.41 -7.01 9.13
CA TRP A 20 13.75 -5.71 9.21
C TRP A 20 12.43 -5.85 8.46
N THR A 21 11.30 -5.92 9.17
CA THR A 21 9.98 -5.67 8.56
C THR A 21 9.90 -4.15 8.33
N ASP A 22 10.80 -3.64 7.50
CA ASP A 22 10.87 -2.24 7.17
C ASP A 22 9.57 -1.91 6.44
N VAL A 23 8.77 -1.03 7.06
CA VAL A 23 7.50 -0.56 6.51
C VAL A 23 7.73 0.01 5.11
N TYR A 24 8.90 0.60 4.84
CA TYR A 24 9.29 1.07 3.52
C TYR A 24 9.43 -0.07 2.50
N PHE A 25 10.12 -1.15 2.88
CA PHE A 25 10.28 -2.32 2.01
C PHE A 25 8.93 -3.00 1.77
N GLY A 26 8.12 -3.18 2.82
CA GLY A 26 6.75 -3.70 2.71
C GLY A 26 5.88 -2.87 1.77
N ASN A 27 5.91 -1.54 1.92
CA ASN A 27 5.16 -0.61 1.06
C ASN A 27 5.59 -0.69 -0.40
N THR A 28 6.90 -0.76 -0.65
CA THR A 28 7.47 -0.90 -1.99
C THR A 28 7.00 -2.20 -2.64
N MET A 29 7.05 -3.32 -1.91
CA MET A 29 6.61 -4.61 -2.42
C MET A 29 5.10 -4.64 -2.68
N ILE A 30 4.28 -4.05 -1.78
CA ILE A 30 2.83 -3.91 -1.99
C ILE A 30 2.57 -3.15 -3.31
N GLU A 31 3.24 -2.02 -3.53
CA GLU A 31 3.06 -1.23 -4.75
C GLU A 31 3.45 -2.01 -6.01
N VAL A 32 4.57 -2.76 -5.95
CA VAL A 32 4.99 -3.65 -7.06
C VAL A 32 3.93 -4.70 -7.36
N TYR A 33 3.44 -5.41 -6.35
CA TYR A 33 2.42 -6.44 -6.56
C TYR A 33 1.08 -5.88 -7.05
N VAL A 34 0.68 -4.70 -6.56
CA VAL A 34 -0.50 -3.98 -7.06
C VAL A 34 -0.32 -3.63 -8.54
N LYS A 35 0.83 -3.08 -8.95
CA LYS A 35 1.13 -2.75 -10.36
C LYS A 35 1.16 -3.98 -11.26
N CYS A 36 1.61 -5.12 -10.73
CA CYS A 36 1.57 -6.41 -11.44
C CYS A 36 0.17 -7.04 -11.50
N GLY A 37 -0.86 -6.41 -10.93
CA GLY A 37 -2.21 -6.96 -10.86
C GLY A 37 -2.34 -8.17 -9.91
N ASN A 38 -1.36 -8.37 -9.03
CA ASN A 38 -1.35 -9.49 -8.09
C ASN A 38 -1.75 -9.04 -6.68
N LEU A 39 -3.02 -8.63 -6.55
CA LEU A 39 -3.54 -8.04 -5.32
C LEU A 39 -3.58 -9.03 -4.15
N SER A 40 -3.63 -10.33 -4.41
CA SER A 40 -3.59 -11.37 -3.38
C SER A 40 -2.25 -11.39 -2.63
N TYR A 41 -1.12 -11.26 -3.33
CA TYR A 41 0.19 -11.19 -2.67
C TYR A 41 0.42 -9.83 -2.01
N ALA A 42 -0.05 -8.75 -2.63
CA ALA A 42 -0.06 -7.43 -2.01
C ALA A 42 -0.82 -7.45 -0.66
N ARG A 43 -1.98 -8.11 -0.60
CA ARG A 43 -2.77 -8.26 0.64
C ARG A 43 -2.01 -9.01 1.72
N LYS A 44 -1.36 -10.12 1.38
CA LYS A 44 -0.57 -10.91 2.34
C LYS A 44 0.54 -10.08 2.98
N LEU A 45 1.29 -9.35 2.16
CA LEU A 45 2.34 -8.46 2.66
C LEU A 45 1.78 -7.33 3.52
N PHE A 46 0.67 -6.73 3.08
CA PHE A 46 -0.04 -5.74 3.88
C PHE A 46 -0.41 -6.31 5.26
N ASP A 47 -0.90 -7.54 5.33
CA ASP A 47 -1.25 -8.20 6.59
C ASP A 47 -0.03 -8.48 7.48
N GLU A 48 1.14 -8.75 6.90
CA GLU A 48 2.39 -9.00 7.62
C GLU A 48 3.05 -7.73 8.20
N ILE A 49 2.73 -6.54 7.67
CA ILE A 49 3.22 -5.28 8.23
C ILE A 49 2.53 -4.99 9.57
N LEU A 50 3.32 -5.03 10.66
CA LEU A 50 2.83 -4.78 12.03
C LEU A 50 2.40 -3.33 12.26
N ASN A 51 3.19 -2.37 11.77
CA ASN A 51 2.96 -0.94 11.93
C ASN A 51 2.68 -0.29 10.57
N ARG A 52 1.45 -0.48 10.06
CA ARG A 52 1.03 0.08 8.77
C ARG A 52 0.95 1.59 8.84
N ASP A 53 1.60 2.26 7.91
CA ASP A 53 1.54 3.71 7.78
C ASP A 53 0.53 4.15 6.72
N LEU A 54 0.37 5.46 6.56
CA LEU A 54 -0.52 6.06 5.57
C LEU A 54 -0.28 5.52 4.15
N VAL A 55 0.98 5.22 3.82
CA VAL A 55 1.38 4.72 2.50
C VAL A 55 0.95 3.26 2.33
N SER A 56 1.11 2.40 3.35
CA SER A 56 0.62 1.02 3.32
C SER A 56 -0.87 0.97 2.98
N TRP A 57 -1.68 1.75 3.69
CA TRP A 57 -3.14 1.82 3.49
C TRP A 57 -3.50 2.40 2.12
N ALA A 58 -2.89 3.52 1.74
CA ALA A 58 -3.18 4.17 0.47
C ALA A 58 -2.85 3.28 -0.73
N SER A 59 -1.71 2.58 -0.71
CA SER A 59 -1.31 1.65 -1.78
C SER A 59 -2.29 0.50 -1.93
N MET A 60 -2.74 -0.10 -0.82
CA MET A 60 -3.66 -1.22 -0.85
C MET A 60 -5.07 -0.80 -1.29
N ILE A 61 -5.59 0.32 -0.77
CA ILE A 61 -6.88 0.89 -1.18
C ILE A 61 -6.88 1.20 -2.67
N SER A 62 -5.79 1.80 -3.16
CA SER A 62 -5.65 2.09 -4.59
C SER A 62 -5.67 0.81 -5.41
N GLY A 63 -4.95 -0.24 -4.99
CA GLY A 63 -4.98 -1.53 -5.65
C GLY A 63 -6.38 -2.12 -5.80
N TYR A 64 -7.19 -2.10 -4.72
CA TYR A 64 -8.59 -2.56 -4.78
C TYR A 64 -9.45 -1.75 -5.73
N VAL A 65 -9.31 -0.41 -5.72
CA VAL A 65 -10.06 0.46 -6.64
C VAL A 65 -9.64 0.23 -8.09
N TYR A 66 -8.33 0.08 -8.37
CA TYR A 66 -7.82 -0.17 -9.71
C TYR A 66 -8.30 -1.52 -10.29
N GLU A 67 -8.47 -2.54 -9.46
CA GLU A 67 -9.04 -3.83 -9.87
C GLU A 67 -10.58 -3.78 -10.01
N GLY A 68 -11.21 -2.64 -9.77
CA GLY A 68 -12.66 -2.45 -9.80
C GLY A 68 -13.38 -2.98 -8.55
N ASN A 69 -12.64 -3.46 -7.54
CA ASN A 69 -13.19 -3.92 -6.27
C ASN A 69 -13.30 -2.77 -5.25
N VAL A 70 -14.12 -1.78 -5.59
CA VAL A 70 -14.34 -0.58 -4.78
C VAL A 70 -14.91 -0.93 -3.39
N THR A 71 -15.71 -2.00 -3.29
CA THR A 71 -16.28 -2.48 -2.02
C THR A 71 -15.19 -2.87 -1.03
N SER A 72 -14.20 -3.67 -1.46
CA SER A 72 -13.06 -4.01 -0.61
C SER A 72 -12.20 -2.78 -0.28
N GLY A 73 -12.08 -1.82 -1.21
CA GLY A 73 -11.46 -0.52 -0.94
C GLY A 73 -12.16 0.25 0.20
N PHE A 74 -13.50 0.27 0.22
CA PHE A 74 -14.27 0.90 1.30
C PHE A 74 -14.12 0.18 2.63
N CYS A 75 -14.11 -1.16 2.63
CA CYS A 75 -13.84 -1.92 3.85
C CYS A 75 -12.49 -1.55 4.44
N LEU A 76 -11.44 -1.49 3.61
CA LEU A 76 -10.10 -1.12 4.04
C LEU A 76 -10.02 0.34 4.52
N LEU A 77 -10.71 1.27 3.84
CA LEU A 77 -10.83 2.65 4.27
C LEU A 77 -11.48 2.77 5.66
N ASN A 78 -12.52 1.97 5.92
CA ASN A 78 -13.20 1.98 7.21
C ASN A 78 -12.30 1.39 8.32
N GLU A 79 -11.56 0.33 8.02
CA GLU A 79 -10.54 -0.22 8.93
C GLU A 79 -9.45 0.81 9.26
N MET A 80 -8.95 1.52 8.24
CA MET A 80 -7.96 2.60 8.40
C MET A 80 -8.45 3.65 9.40
N ARG A 81 -9.70 4.11 9.25
CA ARG A 81 -10.33 5.15 10.10
C ARG A 81 -10.44 4.81 11.58
N MET A 82 -10.27 3.54 11.96
CA MET A 82 -10.27 3.14 13.36
C MET A 82 -9.03 3.61 14.13
N GLY A 83 -7.95 3.97 13.43
CA GLY A 83 -6.71 4.44 14.06
C GLY A 83 -5.91 5.47 13.26
N LEU A 84 -6.28 5.75 12.01
CA LEU A 84 -5.60 6.69 11.13
C LEU A 84 -6.58 7.35 10.16
N ASP A 85 -6.53 8.67 10.06
CA ASP A 85 -7.39 9.38 9.11
C ASP A 85 -6.88 9.23 7.67
N PRO A 86 -7.77 8.92 6.70
CA PRO A 86 -7.45 8.94 5.28
C PRO A 86 -6.96 10.32 4.84
N ASN A 87 -5.94 10.36 3.99
CA ASN A 87 -5.50 11.61 3.39
C ASN A 87 -6.36 11.97 2.15
N SER A 88 -6.12 13.16 1.60
CA SER A 88 -6.81 13.63 0.40
C SER A 88 -6.64 12.70 -0.81
N VAL A 89 -5.48 12.04 -0.93
CA VAL A 89 -5.19 11.10 -2.02
C VAL A 89 -6.04 9.84 -1.91
N THR A 90 -6.10 9.22 -0.73
CA THR A 90 -6.92 8.04 -0.45
C THR A 90 -8.40 8.33 -0.69
N MET A 91 -8.87 9.50 -0.25
CA MET A 91 -10.25 9.94 -0.49
C MET A 91 -10.53 10.15 -1.98
N LEU A 92 -9.60 10.75 -2.73
CA LEU A 92 -9.74 10.96 -4.17
C LEU A 92 -9.82 9.62 -4.92
N VAL A 93 -8.96 8.66 -4.59
CA VAL A 93 -8.97 7.32 -5.19
C VAL A 93 -10.31 6.62 -4.96
N MET A 94 -10.84 6.67 -3.74
CA MET A 94 -12.15 6.09 -3.44
C MET A 94 -13.30 6.74 -4.22
N LEU A 95 -13.28 8.07 -4.36
CA LEU A 95 -14.25 8.80 -5.18
C LEU A 95 -14.14 8.42 -6.66
N GLN A 96 -12.92 8.25 -7.19
CA GLN A 96 -12.69 7.79 -8.57
C GLN A 96 -13.31 6.40 -8.80
N GLY A 97 -13.09 5.48 -7.85
CA GLY A 97 -13.72 4.16 -7.87
C GLY A 97 -15.25 4.22 -7.89
N CYS A 98 -15.86 5.08 -7.06
CA CYS A 98 -17.31 5.25 -7.00
C CYS A 98 -17.91 5.76 -8.31
N CYS A 99 -17.21 6.69 -8.96
CA CYS A 99 -17.67 7.31 -10.20
C CYS A 99 -17.36 6.45 -11.44
N GLY A 100 -16.74 5.27 -11.27
CA GLY A 100 -16.34 4.42 -12.39
C GLY A 100 -15.31 5.07 -13.31
N PHE A 101 -14.55 6.05 -12.81
CA PHE A 101 -13.41 6.57 -13.55
C PHE A 101 -12.36 5.47 -13.58
N GLU A 102 -12.26 4.77 -14.72
CA GLU A 102 -11.10 3.94 -15.00
C GLU A 102 -9.87 4.83 -14.93
N THR A 103 -9.12 4.74 -13.83
CA THR A 103 -7.80 5.38 -13.68
C THR A 103 -6.74 4.60 -14.48
N SER A 104 -7.10 4.30 -15.72
CA SER A 104 -6.28 3.69 -16.78
C SER A 104 -5.22 4.67 -17.32
N ILE A 105 -5.31 5.95 -17.00
CA ILE A 105 -4.61 7.01 -17.75
C ILE A 105 -3.18 7.37 -17.27
N TYR A 106 -2.73 6.97 -16.08
CA TYR A 106 -1.33 7.23 -15.65
C TYR A 106 -0.38 6.03 -15.77
N GLY A 107 -0.89 4.79 -15.85
CA GLY A 107 -0.03 3.59 -15.96
C GLY A 107 0.24 3.16 -17.40
N ARG A 108 -0.76 3.20 -18.28
CA ARG A 108 -0.65 2.59 -19.61
C ARG A 108 0.05 3.45 -20.67
N GLN A 109 0.12 4.77 -20.47
CA GLN A 109 0.83 5.65 -21.40
C GLN A 109 2.35 5.47 -21.34
N VAL A 110 2.89 5.04 -20.19
CA VAL A 110 4.35 4.87 -20.01
C VAL A 110 4.81 3.50 -20.52
N ASP A 111 4.03 2.44 -20.32
CA ASP A 111 4.38 1.10 -20.84
C ASP A 111 4.24 0.99 -22.37
N GLY A 112 3.25 1.65 -22.98
CA GLY A 112 3.06 1.62 -24.43
C GLY A 112 4.10 2.41 -25.22
N TYR A 113 4.69 3.45 -24.63
CA TYR A 113 5.68 4.30 -25.31
C TYR A 113 7.08 3.69 -25.27
N VAL A 114 7.45 3.01 -24.18
CA VAL A 114 8.77 2.35 -24.05
C VAL A 114 8.86 1.10 -24.92
N ILE A 115 7.77 0.35 -25.10
CA ILE A 115 7.76 -0.85 -25.97
C ILE A 115 7.71 -0.48 -27.46
N LYS A 116 7.17 0.69 -27.83
CA LYS A 116 7.12 1.13 -29.24
C LYS A 116 8.35 1.91 -29.72
N ASN A 117 9.14 2.48 -28.80
CA ASN A 117 10.34 3.25 -29.11
C ASN A 117 11.63 2.67 -28.47
N GLY A 118 11.60 1.40 -28.07
CA GLY A 118 12.77 0.60 -27.71
C GLY A 118 13.15 -0.37 -28.83
#